data_AF-A0A1Q5RGQ7-F1
#
_entry.id   AF-A0A1Q5RGQ7-F1
#
_cell.length_a   1.000
_cell.length_b   1.000
_cell.length_c   1.000
_cell.angle_alpha   90.00
_cell.angle_beta   90.00
_cell.angle_gamma   90.00
#
_symmetry.space_group_name_H-M   'P 1'
#
loop_
_entity.id
_entity.type
_entity.pdbx_description
1 polymer ?
#
loop_
_entity_poly.entity_id
_entity_poly.type
_entity_poly.pdbx_seq_one_letter_code
_entity_poly.pdbx_strand_id
1 'polypeptide(L)'
;MDTVNESVARIEAIIGRKVKRDISQMTEWAKGNLARAAEAIMNMPNAHVGIVTGFYIQHAEPPSPETDGLGGMAHLAAGLANAGIPVTVITDAPCAKAVWAVVEALPAPVNLEVVSTTESSVLRLRQYMETGDRPITHLIAIERVSPGSDGKPHREHGWDMSRETAPLHLLFSDPAAKRRWYTIGMGDGGNEIGMGSLPKEIIESGIPNGEVIAATTPVDSLIVAGVSNWGAYGLLAAMACTKPALRDALLRYFNRDMDHRFLSAAVEAGQAVDDSRVDSPGRPQMSVDSIPWEQHAALLEEISAVVASHAR
;
A
#
# COMPACT_ATOMS: atom_id res chain seq x y z
N MET A 1 -29.61 4.73 -0.37
CA MET A 1 -28.34 5.45 -0.55
C MET A 1 -27.87 5.17 -1.97
N ASP A 2 -26.85 5.87 -2.48
CA ASP A 2 -26.28 5.55 -3.80
C ASP A 2 -25.71 4.12 -3.79
N THR A 3 -26.08 3.27 -4.76
CA THR A 3 -25.70 1.85 -4.79
C THR A 3 -24.18 1.64 -4.96
N VAL A 4 -23.49 2.63 -5.54
CA VAL A 4 -22.02 2.67 -5.58
C VAL A 4 -21.46 2.79 -4.16
N ASN A 5 -21.97 3.75 -3.38
CA ASN A 5 -21.52 3.99 -2.01
C ASN A 5 -21.79 2.79 -1.09
N GLU A 6 -22.92 2.10 -1.28
CA GLU A 6 -23.22 0.87 -0.52
C GLU A 6 -22.22 -0.26 -0.85
N SER A 7 -21.84 -0.41 -2.12
CA SER A 7 -20.88 -1.45 -2.54
C SER A 7 -19.48 -1.15 -2.04
N VAL A 8 -19.04 0.11 -2.16
CA VAL A 8 -17.73 0.55 -1.65
C VAL A 8 -17.67 0.43 -0.13
N ALA A 9 -18.73 0.78 0.60
CA ALA A 9 -18.78 0.59 2.05
C ALA A 9 -18.69 -0.89 2.47
N ARG A 10 -19.31 -1.80 1.69
CA ARG A 10 -19.17 -3.25 1.92
C ARG A 10 -17.73 -3.72 1.66
N ILE A 11 -17.08 -3.23 0.60
CA ILE A 11 -15.67 -3.53 0.32
C ILE A 11 -14.79 -3.00 1.45
N GLU A 12 -15.01 -1.77 1.92
CA GLU A 12 -14.28 -1.15 3.03
C GLU A 12 -14.40 -2.00 4.31
N ALA A 13 -15.60 -2.50 4.62
CA ALA A 13 -15.81 -3.40 5.74
C ALA A 13 -15.11 -4.77 5.57
N ILE A 14 -15.02 -5.30 4.34
CA ILE A 14 -14.30 -6.54 4.04
C ILE A 14 -12.81 -6.39 4.34
N ILE A 15 -12.19 -5.33 3.83
CA ILE A 15 -10.74 -5.10 3.98
C ILE A 15 -10.35 -4.70 5.39
N GLY A 16 -11.24 -4.01 6.12
CA GLY A 16 -11.04 -3.57 7.50
C GLY A 16 -11.33 -4.64 8.56
N ARG A 17 -11.53 -5.91 8.15
CA ARG A 17 -11.81 -7.00 9.09
C ARG A 17 -10.61 -7.23 10.02
N LYS A 18 -10.91 -7.51 11.28
CA LYS A 18 -9.91 -7.87 12.28
C LYS A 18 -9.23 -9.19 11.91
N VAL A 19 -7.90 -9.21 11.94
CA VAL A 19 -7.09 -10.43 11.77
C VAL A 19 -6.31 -10.71 13.06
N LYS A 20 -5.12 -10.11 13.21
CA LYS A 20 -4.22 -10.28 14.36
C LYS A 20 -4.46 -9.24 15.44
N ARG A 21 -4.48 -7.96 15.05
CA ARG A 21 -4.59 -6.81 15.96
C ARG A 21 -5.95 -6.11 15.85
N ASP A 22 -6.35 -5.43 16.91
CA ASP A 22 -7.61 -4.69 16.93
C ASP A 22 -7.43 -3.31 16.31
N ILE A 23 -7.84 -3.17 15.06
CA ILE A 23 -7.79 -1.92 14.30
C ILE A 23 -9.13 -1.19 14.27
N SER A 24 -10.12 -1.61 15.08
CA SER A 24 -11.52 -1.14 14.93
C SER A 24 -11.69 0.37 15.09
N GLN A 25 -10.91 1.00 15.99
CA GLN A 25 -10.94 2.45 16.15
C GLN A 25 -10.35 3.17 14.93
N MET A 26 -9.28 2.62 14.35
CA MET A 26 -8.63 3.17 13.16
C MET A 26 -9.54 3.04 11.94
N THR A 27 -10.17 1.88 11.74
CA THR A 27 -11.07 1.63 10.61
C THR A 27 -12.33 2.47 10.69
N GLU A 28 -12.91 2.67 11.89
CA GLU A 28 -14.07 3.55 12.04
C GLU A 28 -13.69 5.02 11.77
N TRP A 29 -12.49 5.46 12.17
CA TRP A 29 -12.03 6.82 11.86
C TRP A 29 -11.78 7.03 10.36
N ALA A 30 -11.19 6.03 9.69
CA ALA A 30 -10.83 6.09 8.28
C ALA A 30 -12.03 5.86 7.32
N LYS A 31 -13.19 5.51 7.85
CA LYS A 31 -14.39 5.14 7.09
C LYS A 31 -14.80 6.17 6.04
N GLY A 32 -15.13 5.71 4.84
CA GLY A 32 -15.49 6.53 3.70
C GLY A 32 -14.29 7.06 2.92
N ASN A 33 -13.06 6.95 3.44
CA ASN A 33 -11.87 7.35 2.70
C ASN A 33 -11.60 6.43 1.50
N LEU A 34 -12.05 5.18 1.52
CA LEU A 34 -11.94 4.29 0.36
C LEU A 34 -12.67 4.86 -0.86
N ALA A 35 -13.93 5.29 -0.68
CA ALA A 35 -14.71 5.91 -1.74
C ALA A 35 -14.07 7.21 -2.22
N ARG A 36 -13.65 8.06 -1.28
CA ARG A 36 -12.99 9.34 -1.60
C ARG A 36 -11.68 9.16 -2.37
N ALA A 37 -10.88 8.16 -2.02
CA ALA A 37 -9.64 7.81 -2.73
C ALA A 37 -9.93 7.32 -4.17
N ALA A 38 -10.93 6.43 -4.32
CA ALA A 38 -11.33 5.93 -5.63
C ALA A 38 -11.84 7.05 -6.55
N GLU A 39 -12.69 7.93 -6.03
CA GLU A 39 -13.20 9.10 -6.75
C GLU A 39 -12.09 10.07 -7.16
N ALA A 40 -11.12 10.33 -6.28
CA ALA A 40 -9.99 11.23 -6.58
C ALA A 40 -9.23 10.75 -7.83
N ILE A 41 -8.92 9.45 -7.91
CA ILE A 41 -8.19 8.88 -9.05
C ILE A 41 -9.10 8.84 -10.29
N MET A 42 -10.31 8.29 -10.19
CA MET A 42 -11.19 8.04 -11.35
C MET A 42 -11.76 9.32 -12.00
N ASN A 43 -11.81 10.42 -11.25
CA ASN A 43 -12.28 11.71 -11.77
C ASN A 43 -11.14 12.60 -12.29
N MET A 44 -9.88 12.17 -12.19
CA MET A 44 -8.73 12.90 -12.73
C MET A 44 -8.51 12.58 -14.22
N PRO A 45 -8.75 13.53 -15.15
CA PRO A 45 -8.70 13.24 -16.59
C PRO A 45 -7.34 12.77 -17.10
N ASN A 46 -6.25 13.21 -16.45
CA ASN A 46 -4.87 12.88 -16.81
C ASN A 46 -4.17 12.18 -15.63
N ALA A 47 -4.84 11.22 -15.01
CA ALA A 47 -4.26 10.47 -13.90
C ALA A 47 -2.90 9.87 -14.28
N HIS A 48 -1.97 9.94 -13.33
CA HIS A 48 -0.68 9.26 -13.31
C HIS A 48 -0.40 8.95 -11.84
N VAL A 49 -0.37 7.66 -11.52
CA VAL A 49 -0.36 7.16 -10.14
C VAL A 49 1.03 6.67 -9.80
N GLY A 50 1.63 7.23 -8.76
CA GLY A 50 2.83 6.67 -8.15
C GLY A 50 2.44 5.73 -7.00
N ILE A 51 3.03 4.54 -6.95
CA ILE A 51 2.79 3.55 -5.89
C ILE A 51 4.09 3.34 -5.13
N VAL A 52 4.13 3.77 -3.88
CA VAL A 52 5.27 3.68 -2.98
C VAL A 52 5.08 2.48 -2.05
N THR A 53 6.00 1.51 -2.10
CA THR A 53 5.89 0.30 -1.26
C THR A 53 7.26 -0.26 -0.89
N GLY A 54 7.24 -1.20 0.05
CA GLY A 54 8.41 -1.93 0.54
C GLY A 54 8.70 -1.58 1.99
N PHE A 55 8.76 -2.62 2.81
CA PHE A 55 9.06 -2.51 4.23
C PHE A 55 10.20 -3.49 4.56
N TYR A 56 11.42 -2.96 4.71
CA TYR A 56 12.61 -3.78 4.87
C TYR A 56 12.71 -4.43 6.25
N ILE A 57 13.13 -5.70 6.29
CA ILE A 57 13.43 -6.45 7.51
C ILE A 57 14.91 -6.85 7.55
N GLN A 58 15.73 -6.09 8.29
CA GLN A 58 17.16 -6.41 8.41
C GLN A 58 17.44 -7.77 9.08
N HIS A 59 16.57 -8.21 9.98
CA HIS A 59 16.75 -9.44 10.77
C HIS A 59 16.11 -10.70 10.15
N ALA A 60 15.55 -10.59 8.95
CA ALA A 60 15.08 -11.74 8.20
C ALA A 60 16.23 -12.60 7.66
N GLU A 61 15.92 -13.83 7.26
CA GLU A 61 16.85 -14.78 6.66
C GLU A 61 16.39 -15.17 5.24
N PRO A 62 16.97 -14.56 4.17
CA PRO A 62 17.94 -13.46 4.19
C PRO A 62 17.29 -12.10 4.51
N PRO A 63 18.07 -11.07 4.89
CA PRO A 63 17.56 -9.71 5.06
C PRO A 63 16.87 -9.22 3.78
N SER A 64 15.57 -8.93 3.89
CA SER A 64 14.68 -8.75 2.74
C SER A 64 13.48 -7.89 3.13
N PRO A 65 12.77 -7.28 2.17
CA PRO A 65 11.46 -6.69 2.45
C PRO A 65 10.43 -7.76 2.80
N GLU A 66 9.41 -7.34 3.55
CA GLU A 66 8.26 -8.21 3.81
C GLU A 66 7.35 -8.36 2.59
N THR A 67 6.47 -9.36 2.64
CA THR A 67 5.50 -9.66 1.58
C THR A 67 4.30 -8.73 1.57
N ASP A 68 3.98 -8.06 2.68
CA ASP A 68 2.89 -7.09 2.70
C ASP A 68 3.26 -5.81 1.93
N GLY A 69 2.27 -5.18 1.32
CA GLY A 69 2.41 -4.12 0.33
C GLY A 69 2.69 -4.57 -1.11
N LEU A 70 3.40 -5.69 -1.31
CA LEU A 70 3.81 -6.15 -2.64
C LEU A 70 2.64 -6.63 -3.51
N GLY A 71 1.73 -7.42 -2.96
CA GLY A 71 0.54 -7.91 -3.68
C GLY A 71 -0.43 -6.76 -4.03
N GLY A 72 -0.62 -5.84 -3.10
CA GLY A 72 -1.43 -4.64 -3.27
C GLY A 72 -0.89 -3.73 -4.35
N MET A 73 0.43 -3.49 -4.33
CA MET A 73 1.14 -2.78 -5.39
C MET A 73 0.92 -3.46 -6.74
N ALA A 74 1.05 -4.79 -6.81
CA ALA A 74 0.90 -5.54 -8.06
C ALA A 74 -0.49 -5.41 -8.66
N HIS A 75 -1.55 -5.62 -7.87
CA HIS A 75 -2.93 -5.54 -8.35
C HIS A 75 -3.31 -4.12 -8.79
N LEU A 76 -2.94 -3.10 -8.02
CA LEU A 76 -3.17 -1.71 -8.43
C LEU A 76 -2.40 -1.37 -9.70
N ALA A 77 -1.13 -1.74 -9.79
CA ALA A 77 -0.30 -1.49 -10.97
C ALA A 77 -0.89 -2.18 -12.22
N ALA A 78 -1.21 -3.47 -12.12
CA ALA A 78 -1.79 -4.25 -13.23
C ALA A 78 -3.14 -3.68 -13.69
N GLY A 79 -4.04 -3.37 -12.74
CA GLY A 79 -5.37 -2.87 -13.05
C GLY A 79 -5.37 -1.47 -13.67
N LEU A 80 -4.61 -0.54 -13.08
CA LEU A 80 -4.50 0.83 -13.58
C LEU A 80 -3.82 0.88 -14.95
N ALA A 81 -2.69 0.17 -15.12
CA ALA A 81 -1.99 0.12 -16.40
C ALA A 81 -2.87 -0.49 -17.50
N ASN A 82 -3.61 -1.57 -17.20
CA ASN A 82 -4.54 -2.17 -18.14
C ASN A 82 -5.74 -1.26 -18.49
N ALA A 83 -6.15 -0.38 -17.57
CA ALA A 83 -7.14 0.67 -17.82
C ALA A 83 -6.58 1.92 -18.53
N GLY A 84 -5.30 1.92 -18.92
CA GLY A 84 -4.65 3.04 -19.61
C GLY A 84 -4.21 4.19 -18.71
N ILE A 85 -4.21 4.00 -17.39
CA ILE A 85 -3.70 4.96 -16.40
C ILE A 85 -2.23 4.61 -16.12
N PRO A 86 -1.26 5.49 -16.43
CA PRO A 86 0.14 5.18 -16.16
C PRO A 86 0.41 5.05 -14.68
N VAL A 87 1.36 4.15 -14.40
CA VAL A 87 1.81 3.83 -13.06
C VAL A 87 3.32 3.95 -13.00
N THR A 88 3.80 4.57 -11.92
CA THR A 88 5.21 4.54 -11.52
C THR A 88 5.31 3.87 -10.16
N VAL A 89 5.86 2.66 -10.13
CA VAL A 89 6.17 1.96 -8.88
C VAL A 89 7.45 2.57 -8.30
N ILE A 90 7.45 2.87 -7.01
CA ILE A 90 8.52 3.59 -6.32
C ILE A 90 8.92 2.77 -5.09
N THR A 91 10.21 2.53 -4.94
CA THR A 91 10.74 1.84 -3.77
C THR A 91 12.18 2.30 -3.48
N ASP A 92 12.79 1.74 -2.44
CA ASP A 92 14.20 1.97 -2.12
C ASP A 92 15.08 0.76 -2.39
N ALA A 93 16.39 1.00 -2.45
CA ALA A 93 17.38 -0.02 -2.77
C ALA A 93 17.29 -1.30 -1.90
N PRO A 94 17.02 -1.22 -0.58
CA PRO A 94 16.81 -2.42 0.25
C PRO A 94 15.61 -3.28 -0.19
N CYS A 95 14.53 -2.67 -0.68
CA CYS A 95 13.32 -3.39 -1.10
C CYS A 95 13.29 -3.69 -2.62
N ALA A 96 14.23 -3.11 -3.39
CA ALA A 96 14.20 -3.10 -4.85
C ALA A 96 14.11 -4.48 -5.49
N LYS A 97 14.78 -5.49 -4.93
CA LYS A 97 14.79 -6.85 -5.49
C LYS A 97 13.39 -7.45 -5.54
N ALA A 98 12.63 -7.38 -4.44
CA ALA A 98 11.29 -7.96 -4.38
C ALA A 98 10.30 -7.16 -5.22
N VAL A 99 10.36 -5.84 -5.15
CA VAL A 99 9.53 -4.97 -5.97
C VAL A 99 9.78 -5.19 -7.46
N TRP A 100 11.04 -5.28 -7.88
CA TRP A 100 11.40 -5.58 -9.27
C TRP A 100 10.85 -6.94 -9.71
N ALA A 101 11.02 -7.99 -8.90
CA ALA A 101 10.50 -9.32 -9.22
C ALA A 101 8.98 -9.31 -9.46
N VAL A 102 8.23 -8.56 -8.64
CA VAL A 102 6.79 -8.40 -8.80
C VAL A 102 6.45 -7.56 -10.03
N VAL A 103 7.18 -6.48 -10.31
CA VAL A 103 7.01 -5.65 -11.52
C VAL A 103 7.21 -6.47 -12.79
N GLU A 104 8.22 -7.33 -12.85
CA GLU A 104 8.45 -8.24 -13.99
C GLU A 104 7.33 -9.27 -14.17
N ALA A 105 6.60 -9.60 -13.10
CA ALA A 105 5.48 -10.52 -13.15
C ALA A 105 4.18 -9.87 -13.66
N LEU A 106 4.13 -8.53 -13.79
CA LEU A 106 2.95 -7.80 -14.21
C LEU A 106 2.56 -8.10 -15.67
N PRO A 107 1.25 -8.11 -15.99
CA PRO A 107 0.77 -8.34 -17.35
C PRO A 107 0.88 -7.11 -18.27
N ALA A 108 1.23 -5.95 -17.72
CA ALA A 108 1.39 -4.69 -18.43
C ALA A 108 2.62 -3.94 -17.91
N PRO A 109 3.36 -3.22 -18.77
CA PRO A 109 4.54 -2.46 -18.35
C PRO A 109 4.15 -1.25 -17.49
N VAL A 110 4.97 -0.99 -16.48
CA VAL A 110 4.90 0.19 -15.61
C VAL A 110 6.30 0.77 -15.44
N ASN A 111 6.42 2.03 -15.02
CA ASN A 111 7.73 2.57 -14.64
C ASN A 111 8.13 2.03 -13.26
N LEU A 112 9.44 1.89 -13.03
CA LEU A 112 10.00 1.54 -11.73
C LEU A 112 11.10 2.53 -11.37
N GLU A 113 10.93 3.21 -10.24
CA GLU A 113 11.89 4.15 -9.67
C GLU A 113 12.45 3.59 -8.36
N VAL A 114 13.77 3.44 -8.29
CA VAL A 114 14.47 2.93 -7.11
C VAL A 114 15.40 4.01 -6.58
N VAL A 115 15.20 4.42 -5.32
CA VAL A 115 16.05 5.41 -4.65
C VAL A 115 17.06 4.76 -3.70
N SER A 116 18.21 5.41 -3.52
CA SER A 116 19.08 5.10 -2.38
C SER A 116 18.42 5.52 -1.07
N THR A 117 18.93 5.04 0.07
CA THR A 117 18.44 5.40 1.42
C THR A 117 18.71 6.85 1.82
N THR A 118 19.23 7.68 0.92
CA THR A 118 19.57 9.08 1.21
C THR A 118 18.42 10.03 0.90
N GLU A 119 18.23 11.04 1.77
CA GLU A 119 17.27 12.12 1.56
C GLU A 119 17.44 12.80 0.19
N SER A 120 18.69 13.09 -0.21
CA SER A 120 18.98 13.71 -1.50
C SER A 120 18.44 12.92 -2.70
N SER A 121 18.40 11.59 -2.60
CA SER A 121 17.85 10.72 -3.64
C SER A 121 16.34 10.84 -3.73
N VAL A 122 15.67 10.90 -2.58
CA VAL A 122 14.21 11.10 -2.50
C VAL A 122 13.82 12.47 -3.04
N LEU A 123 14.57 13.52 -2.68
CA LEU A 123 14.29 14.89 -3.16
C LEU A 123 14.51 15.03 -4.68
N ARG A 124 15.53 14.36 -5.24
CA ARG A 124 15.72 14.31 -6.70
C ARG A 124 14.57 13.60 -7.41
N LEU A 125 14.12 12.47 -6.87
CA LEU A 125 12.95 11.75 -7.40
C LEU A 125 11.70 12.65 -7.34
N ARG A 126 11.47 13.34 -6.21
CA ARG A 126 10.38 14.28 -6.06
C ARG A 126 10.38 15.32 -7.17
N GLN A 127 11.52 15.99 -7.38
CA GLN A 127 11.64 16.98 -8.44
C GLN A 127 11.31 16.40 -9.82
N TYR A 128 11.84 15.21 -10.14
CA TYR A 128 11.54 14.52 -11.40
C TYR A 128 10.04 14.22 -11.56
N MET A 129 9.37 13.72 -10.53
CA MET A 129 7.92 13.45 -10.57
C MET A 129 7.06 14.71 -10.67
N GLU A 130 7.56 15.85 -10.18
CA GLU A 130 6.87 17.15 -10.28
C GLU A 130 7.04 17.81 -11.66
N THR A 131 8.21 17.67 -12.29
CA THR A 131 8.57 18.42 -13.51
C THR A 131 8.74 17.57 -14.76
N GLY A 132 8.59 16.25 -14.68
CA GLY A 132 8.70 15.34 -15.82
C GLY A 132 7.59 15.56 -16.86
N ASP A 133 7.75 14.93 -18.03
CA ASP A 133 6.82 15.07 -19.17
C ASP A 133 5.37 14.70 -18.83
N ARG A 134 5.20 13.78 -17.88
CA ARG A 134 3.90 13.43 -17.30
C ARG A 134 3.98 13.45 -15.77
N PRO A 135 3.72 14.59 -15.12
CA PRO A 135 3.80 14.70 -13.67
C PRO A 135 2.86 13.72 -12.96
N ILE A 136 3.28 13.26 -11.78
CA ILE A 136 2.43 12.45 -10.90
C ILE A 136 1.27 13.30 -10.39
N THR A 137 0.06 12.73 -10.39
CA THR A 137 -1.15 13.38 -9.84
C THR A 137 -1.61 12.75 -8.53
N HIS A 138 -1.25 11.49 -8.30
CA HIS A 138 -1.61 10.74 -7.10
C HIS A 138 -0.41 9.93 -6.60
N LEU A 139 -0.14 9.95 -5.30
CA LEU A 139 0.78 9.02 -4.65
C LEU A 139 0.02 8.13 -3.68
N ILE A 140 0.31 6.83 -3.74
CA ILE A 140 -0.25 5.81 -2.86
C ILE A 140 0.91 5.18 -2.08
N ALA A 141 0.88 5.24 -0.75
CA ALA A 141 1.75 4.41 0.09
C ALA A 141 1.02 3.12 0.45
N ILE A 142 1.70 1.98 0.29
CA ILE A 142 1.19 0.66 0.69
C ILE A 142 2.29 -0.02 1.50
N GLU A 143 2.01 -0.25 2.79
CA GLU A 143 2.97 -0.84 3.73
C GLU A 143 4.33 -0.16 3.66
N ARG A 144 4.33 1.15 3.92
CA ARG A 144 5.56 1.94 3.88
C ARG A 144 5.72 2.74 5.15
N VAL A 145 6.81 2.49 5.86
CA VAL A 145 7.11 3.13 7.15
C VAL A 145 7.16 4.66 7.08
N SER A 146 6.57 5.28 8.11
CA SER A 146 6.63 6.70 8.42
C SER A 146 7.52 6.95 9.65
N PRO A 147 8.13 8.13 9.77
CA PRO A 147 8.70 8.56 11.04
C PRO A 147 7.66 8.64 12.17
N GLY A 148 8.09 8.27 13.36
CA GLY A 148 7.39 8.54 14.61
C GLY A 148 7.68 9.94 15.16
N SER A 149 7.26 10.19 16.40
CA SER A 149 7.36 11.53 17.02
C SER A 149 8.79 12.02 17.29
N ASP A 150 9.77 11.11 17.29
CA ASP A 150 11.20 11.43 17.41
C ASP A 150 11.88 11.70 16.06
N GLY A 151 11.11 11.69 14.96
CA GLY A 151 11.60 11.92 13.60
C GLY A 151 12.22 10.69 12.93
N LYS A 152 12.08 9.48 13.52
CA LYS A 152 12.68 8.26 12.99
C LYS A 152 11.65 7.20 12.59
N PRO A 153 11.88 6.43 11.51
CA PRO A 153 11.05 5.28 11.18
C PRO A 153 11.32 4.13 12.15
N HIS A 154 10.27 3.42 12.56
CA HIS A 154 10.38 2.30 13.48
C HIS A 154 9.63 1.05 13.01
N ARG A 155 10.17 -0.13 13.33
CA ARG A 155 9.41 -1.39 13.34
C ARG A 155 8.31 -1.32 14.41
N GLU A 156 7.33 -2.21 14.32
CA GLU A 156 6.29 -2.41 15.36
C GLU A 156 6.87 -2.66 16.78
N HIS A 157 8.09 -3.20 16.88
CA HIS A 157 8.81 -3.43 18.13
C HIS A 157 9.59 -2.19 18.65
N GLY A 158 9.47 -1.04 17.97
CA GLY A 158 10.19 0.20 18.31
C GLY A 158 11.65 0.24 17.84
N TRP A 159 12.06 -0.65 16.94
CA TRP A 159 13.42 -0.66 16.38
C TRP A 159 13.61 0.41 15.31
N ASP A 160 14.65 1.23 15.47
CA ASP A 160 15.03 2.31 14.56
C ASP A 160 15.45 1.77 13.19
N MET A 161 14.76 2.20 12.13
CA MET A 161 14.99 1.78 10.75
C MET A 161 15.77 2.83 9.92
N SER A 162 16.31 3.89 10.54
CA SER A 162 16.88 5.05 9.81
C SER A 162 18.01 4.69 8.84
N ARG A 163 18.68 3.55 9.02
CA ARG A 163 19.75 3.06 8.13
C ARG A 163 19.27 2.07 7.07
N GLU A 164 18.03 1.60 7.22
CA GLU A 164 17.45 0.46 6.52
C GLU A 164 16.39 0.88 5.50
N THR A 165 15.98 2.16 5.51
CA THR A 165 14.87 2.65 4.70
C THR A 165 15.14 4.06 4.21
N ALA A 166 14.81 4.35 2.95
CA ALA A 166 14.82 5.73 2.44
C ALA A 166 13.70 6.56 3.10
N PRO A 167 13.89 7.88 3.31
CA PRO A 167 12.86 8.76 3.85
C PRO A 167 11.76 9.10 2.81
N LEU A 168 11.11 8.08 2.25
CA LEU A 168 10.07 8.22 1.22
C LEU A 168 8.82 8.95 1.71
N HIS A 169 8.64 9.09 3.03
CA HIS A 169 7.61 9.97 3.63
C HIS A 169 7.72 11.43 3.14
N LEU A 170 8.91 11.88 2.75
CA LEU A 170 9.13 13.21 2.17
C LEU A 170 8.48 13.38 0.80
N LEU A 171 8.03 12.30 0.13
CA LEU A 171 7.18 12.40 -1.05
C LEU A 171 5.72 12.76 -0.69
N PHE A 172 5.30 12.49 0.54
CA PHE A 172 3.93 12.71 1.00
C PHE A 172 3.79 14.00 1.80
N SER A 173 4.71 14.21 2.74
CA SER A 173 4.73 15.38 3.62
C SER A 173 6.17 15.86 3.79
N ASP A 174 6.51 16.93 3.06
CA ASP A 174 7.75 17.68 3.24
C ASP A 174 7.36 19.11 3.64
N PRO A 175 7.72 19.57 4.86
CA PRO A 175 7.40 20.92 5.32
C PRO A 175 7.97 22.03 4.43
N ALA A 176 9.04 21.77 3.67
CA ALA A 176 9.69 22.75 2.81
C ALA A 176 9.08 22.83 1.41
N ALA A 177 8.19 21.90 1.03
CA ALA A 177 7.69 21.77 -0.33
C ALA A 177 6.17 21.93 -0.43
N LYS A 178 5.71 22.50 -1.55
CA LYS A 178 4.28 22.57 -1.85
C LYS A 178 3.78 21.18 -2.24
N ARG A 179 2.59 20.81 -1.76
CA ARG A 179 1.92 19.57 -2.15
C ARG A 179 1.47 19.64 -3.62
N ARG A 180 1.82 18.63 -4.42
CA ARG A 180 1.60 18.59 -5.88
C ARG A 180 0.63 17.51 -6.35
N TRP A 181 0.41 16.50 -5.54
CA TRP A 181 -0.45 15.36 -5.84
C TRP A 181 -1.40 15.09 -4.67
N TYR A 182 -2.45 14.35 -4.98
CA TYR A 182 -3.32 13.74 -3.98
C TYR A 182 -2.59 12.55 -3.35
N THR A 183 -2.72 12.38 -2.04
CA THR A 183 -1.99 11.37 -1.27
C THR A 183 -2.95 10.35 -0.66
N ILE A 184 -2.63 9.08 -0.82
CA ILE A 184 -3.37 7.96 -0.26
C ILE A 184 -2.37 7.13 0.56
N GLY A 185 -2.74 6.77 1.78
CA GLY A 185 -1.94 5.90 2.64
C GLY A 185 -2.73 4.64 2.97
N MET A 186 -2.06 3.50 2.97
CA MET A 186 -2.60 2.20 3.36
C MET A 186 -1.67 1.58 4.38
N GLY A 187 -2.23 1.21 5.53
CA GLY A 187 -1.49 0.60 6.64
C GLY A 187 -2.41 -0.27 7.48
N ASP A 188 -1.80 -1.09 8.31
CA ASP A 188 -2.49 -2.04 9.20
C ASP A 188 -1.98 -1.94 10.66
N GLY A 189 -0.86 -1.25 10.91
CA GLY A 189 -0.09 -1.29 12.16
C GLY A 189 0.07 0.04 12.89
N GLY A 190 -0.04 1.18 12.20
CA GLY A 190 0.01 2.52 12.80
C GLY A 190 1.34 3.27 12.62
N ASN A 191 2.37 2.61 12.10
CA ASN A 191 3.70 3.17 11.83
C ASN A 191 3.94 3.50 10.34
N GLU A 192 2.94 3.35 9.50
CA GLU A 192 3.00 3.53 8.06
C GLU A 192 2.60 4.95 7.64
N ILE A 193 3.03 5.35 6.44
CA ILE A 193 2.65 6.62 5.81
C ILE A 193 1.13 6.68 5.68
N GLY A 194 0.57 7.77 6.20
CA GLY A 194 -0.85 8.04 6.25
C GLY A 194 -1.48 7.82 7.61
N MET A 195 -0.91 6.95 8.45
CA MET A 195 -1.41 6.74 9.82
C MET A 195 -1.27 7.99 10.69
N GLY A 196 -0.40 8.95 10.33
CA GLY A 196 -0.34 10.28 10.94
C GLY A 196 -1.56 11.17 10.69
N SER A 197 -2.55 10.69 9.93
CA SER A 197 -3.85 11.36 9.81
C SER A 197 -4.78 11.04 10.98
N LEU A 198 -4.54 9.93 11.70
CA LEU A 198 -5.31 9.52 12.87
C LEU A 198 -5.01 10.42 14.07
N PRO A 199 -5.96 10.60 15.00
CA PRO A 199 -5.66 11.04 16.36
C PRO A 199 -4.60 10.10 16.96
N LYS A 200 -3.49 10.69 17.42
CA LYS A 200 -2.31 9.94 17.88
C LYS A 200 -2.66 8.94 18.98
N GLU A 201 -3.62 9.30 19.83
CA GLU A 201 -4.08 8.52 20.98
C GLU A 201 -4.66 7.16 20.58
N ILE A 202 -5.21 7.03 19.36
CA ILE A 202 -5.71 5.74 18.84
C ILE A 202 -4.56 4.74 18.72
N ILE A 203 -3.39 5.20 18.24
CA ILE A 203 -2.21 4.34 18.11
C ILE A 203 -1.53 4.15 19.47
N GLU A 204 -1.33 5.22 20.24
CA GLU A 204 -0.63 5.18 21.53
C GLU A 204 -1.28 4.23 22.54
N SER A 205 -2.61 4.21 22.58
CA SER A 205 -3.36 3.36 23.51
C SER A 205 -3.70 1.98 22.94
N GLY A 206 -3.79 1.85 21.62
CA GLY A 206 -4.28 0.65 20.95
C GLY A 206 -3.19 -0.29 20.46
N ILE A 207 -1.96 0.19 20.27
CA ILE A 207 -0.89 -0.55 19.61
C ILE A 207 0.36 -0.66 20.49
N PRO A 208 0.97 -1.86 20.59
CA PRO A 208 2.26 -2.02 21.27
C PRO A 208 3.31 -1.03 20.75
N ASN A 209 4.02 -0.37 21.67
CA ASN A 209 4.98 0.70 21.37
C ASN A 209 4.39 1.93 20.65
N GLY A 210 3.06 2.13 20.70
CA GLY A 210 2.36 3.21 19.99
C GLY A 210 2.94 4.60 20.24
N GLU A 211 3.39 4.93 21.46
CA GLU A 211 4.05 6.22 21.77
C GLU A 211 5.29 6.50 20.91
N VAL A 212 6.01 5.45 20.52
CA VAL A 212 7.23 5.53 19.70
C VAL A 212 6.87 5.42 18.21
N ILE A 213 6.05 4.45 17.85
CA ILE A 213 5.87 4.06 16.44
C ILE A 213 4.77 4.85 15.73
N ALA A 214 3.89 5.57 16.46
CA ALA A 214 2.79 6.32 15.86
C ALA A 214 3.30 7.25 14.75
N ALA A 215 2.91 6.95 13.52
CA ALA A 215 3.31 7.66 12.34
C ALA A 215 2.93 9.15 12.44
N THR A 216 3.79 9.99 11.87
CA THR A 216 3.59 11.45 11.83
C THR A 216 3.30 11.99 10.43
N THR A 217 3.36 11.12 9.40
CA THR A 217 3.11 11.52 8.00
C THR A 217 1.63 11.39 7.66
N PRO A 218 0.88 12.49 7.48
CA PRO A 218 -0.53 12.44 7.09
C PRO A 218 -0.68 12.23 5.58
N VAL A 219 -1.90 11.91 5.16
CA VAL A 219 -2.31 11.79 3.75
C VAL A 219 -3.69 12.44 3.55
N ASP A 220 -4.08 12.64 2.30
CA ASP A 220 -5.45 13.08 2.02
C ASP A 220 -6.42 11.98 2.42
N SER A 221 -6.28 10.76 1.89
CA SER A 221 -7.14 9.61 2.22
C SER A 221 -6.34 8.49 2.87
N LEU A 222 -6.61 8.21 4.13
CA LEU A 222 -6.09 7.03 4.83
C LEU A 222 -7.08 5.87 4.66
N ILE A 223 -6.60 4.73 4.19
CA ILE A 223 -7.31 3.46 4.17
C ILE A 223 -6.65 2.55 5.20
N VAL A 224 -7.43 2.10 6.17
CA VAL A 224 -6.95 1.14 7.18
C VAL A 224 -7.53 -0.23 6.85
N ALA A 225 -6.67 -1.24 6.80
CA ALA A 225 -7.04 -2.61 6.47
C ALA A 225 -6.43 -3.60 7.46
N GLY A 226 -6.93 -4.83 7.48
CA GLY A 226 -6.37 -5.91 8.31
C GLY A 226 -5.01 -6.43 7.82
N VAL A 227 -4.67 -6.12 6.57
CA VAL A 227 -3.40 -6.35 5.85
C VAL A 227 -3.32 -5.24 4.80
N SER A 228 -2.19 -4.57 4.60
CA SER A 228 -2.09 -3.41 3.70
C SER A 228 -2.38 -3.78 2.24
N ASN A 229 -2.01 -4.98 1.80
CA ASN A 229 -2.40 -5.53 0.49
C ASN A 229 -3.92 -5.49 0.28
N TRP A 230 -4.72 -5.78 1.30
CA TRP A 230 -6.18 -5.76 1.19
C TRP A 230 -6.72 -4.35 0.98
N GLY A 231 -6.08 -3.33 1.58
CA GLY A 231 -6.41 -1.93 1.31
C GLY A 231 -6.32 -1.58 -0.17
N ALA A 232 -5.27 -2.06 -0.84
CA ALA A 232 -5.09 -1.88 -2.27
C ALA A 232 -6.10 -2.66 -3.11
N TYR A 233 -6.45 -3.89 -2.69
CA TYR A 233 -7.49 -4.70 -3.34
C TYR A 233 -8.84 -3.99 -3.27
N GLY A 234 -9.17 -3.45 -2.10
CA GLY A 234 -10.36 -2.64 -1.89
C GLY A 234 -10.37 -1.39 -2.75
N LEU A 235 -9.25 -0.67 -2.87
CA LEU A 235 -9.18 0.54 -3.68
C LEU A 235 -9.39 0.24 -5.16
N LEU A 236 -8.79 -0.82 -5.69
CA LEU A 236 -8.99 -1.23 -7.08
C LEU A 236 -10.46 -1.59 -7.36
N ALA A 237 -11.08 -2.34 -6.47
CA ALA A 237 -12.49 -2.70 -6.57
C ALA A 237 -13.41 -1.46 -6.43
N ALA A 238 -13.09 -0.53 -5.53
CA ALA A 238 -13.82 0.71 -5.37
C ALA A 238 -13.74 1.58 -6.64
N MET A 239 -12.57 1.71 -7.26
CA MET A 239 -12.42 2.40 -8.56
C MET A 239 -13.31 1.76 -9.64
N ALA A 240 -13.41 0.43 -9.66
CA ALA A 240 -14.24 -0.32 -10.61
C ALA A 240 -15.76 -0.15 -10.35
N CYS A 241 -16.17 0.11 -9.10
CA CYS A 241 -17.53 0.54 -8.76
C CYS A 241 -17.78 2.00 -9.17
N THR A 242 -16.85 2.92 -8.89
CA THR A 242 -16.95 4.36 -9.20
C THR A 242 -16.96 4.64 -10.70
N LYS A 243 -16.21 3.86 -11.50
CA LYS A 243 -16.15 4.02 -12.96
C LYS A 243 -16.52 2.72 -13.68
N PRO A 244 -17.83 2.37 -13.77
CA PRO A 244 -18.28 1.12 -14.39
C PRO A 244 -17.76 0.89 -15.81
N ALA A 245 -17.57 1.96 -16.59
CA ALA A 245 -17.02 1.90 -17.94
C ALA A 245 -15.57 1.37 -18.02
N LEU A 246 -14.81 1.44 -16.92
CA LEU A 246 -13.43 0.91 -16.83
C LEU A 246 -13.36 -0.38 -16.02
N ARG A 247 -14.48 -0.90 -15.49
CA ARG A 247 -14.52 -2.04 -14.57
C ARG A 247 -13.79 -3.27 -15.12
N ASP A 248 -14.13 -3.69 -16.34
CA ASP A 248 -13.54 -4.88 -16.95
C ASP A 248 -12.03 -4.70 -17.21
N ALA A 249 -11.59 -3.48 -17.47
CA ALA A 249 -10.18 -3.17 -17.63
C ALA A 249 -9.45 -3.19 -16.28
N LEU A 250 -10.01 -2.55 -15.24
CA LEU A 250 -9.41 -2.50 -13.90
C LEU A 250 -9.31 -3.89 -13.27
N LEU A 251 -10.32 -4.75 -13.44
CA LEU A 251 -10.41 -6.05 -12.78
C LEU A 251 -9.98 -7.23 -13.65
N ARG A 252 -9.44 -6.98 -14.86
CA ARG A 252 -9.01 -8.04 -15.80
C ARG A 252 -8.09 -9.09 -15.17
N TYR A 253 -7.20 -8.64 -14.29
CA TYR A 253 -6.19 -9.48 -13.63
C TYR A 253 -6.44 -9.64 -12.12
N PHE A 254 -7.61 -9.21 -11.63
CA PHE A 254 -7.98 -9.30 -10.23
C PHE A 254 -8.58 -10.68 -9.95
N ASN A 255 -7.72 -11.70 -9.84
CA ASN A 255 -8.10 -13.07 -9.58
C ASN A 255 -7.00 -13.83 -8.81
N ARG A 256 -7.36 -15.00 -8.27
CA ARG A 256 -6.46 -15.84 -7.47
C ARG A 256 -5.19 -16.26 -8.20
N ASP A 257 -5.25 -16.57 -9.49
CA ASP A 257 -4.09 -17.11 -10.22
C ASP A 257 -3.03 -16.03 -10.42
N MET A 258 -3.47 -14.80 -10.71
CA MET A 258 -2.60 -13.64 -10.76
C MET A 258 -2.06 -13.26 -9.39
N ASP A 259 -2.88 -13.31 -8.34
CA ASP A 259 -2.44 -13.06 -6.97
C ASP A 259 -1.36 -14.05 -6.52
N HIS A 260 -1.56 -15.35 -6.78
CA HIS A 260 -0.55 -16.39 -6.55
C HIS A 260 0.74 -16.09 -7.30
N ARG A 261 0.65 -15.70 -8.58
CA ARG A 261 1.81 -15.37 -9.41
C ARG A 261 2.59 -14.19 -8.84
N PHE A 262 1.91 -13.15 -8.35
CA PHE A 262 2.56 -11.99 -7.75
C PHE A 262 3.28 -12.36 -6.45
N LEU A 263 2.62 -13.12 -5.56
CA LEU A 263 3.25 -13.57 -4.33
C LEU A 263 4.41 -14.54 -4.61
N SER A 264 4.27 -15.44 -5.58
CA SER A 264 5.36 -16.34 -6.00
C SER A 264 6.57 -15.55 -6.50
N ALA A 265 6.35 -14.51 -7.33
CA ALA A 265 7.43 -13.65 -7.79
C ALA A 265 8.13 -12.92 -6.63
N ALA A 266 7.34 -12.39 -5.68
CA ALA A 266 7.87 -11.74 -4.48
C ALA A 266 8.73 -12.71 -3.64
N VAL A 267 8.24 -13.92 -3.40
CA VAL A 267 8.87 -14.90 -2.49
C VAL A 267 10.02 -15.64 -3.16
N GLU A 268 9.81 -16.20 -4.35
CA GLU A 268 10.78 -17.09 -4.99
C GLU A 268 11.93 -16.33 -5.65
N ALA A 269 11.61 -15.28 -6.42
CA ALA A 269 12.62 -14.47 -7.10
C ALA A 269 13.05 -13.27 -6.25
N GLY A 270 12.08 -12.61 -5.61
CA GLY A 270 12.30 -11.44 -4.78
C GLY A 270 12.89 -11.73 -3.40
N GLN A 271 12.75 -12.97 -2.91
CA GLN A 271 13.07 -13.38 -1.54
C GLN A 271 12.35 -12.56 -0.46
N ALA A 272 11.20 -11.98 -0.80
CA ALA A 272 10.34 -11.34 0.19
C ALA A 272 9.96 -12.36 1.27
N VAL A 273 9.89 -11.88 2.50
CA VAL A 273 9.70 -12.72 3.68
C VAL A 273 8.38 -12.39 4.36
N ASP A 274 7.85 -13.35 5.09
CA ASP A 274 6.73 -13.09 5.99
C ASP A 274 7.25 -12.91 7.42
N ASP A 275 6.69 -11.92 8.13
CA ASP A 275 6.75 -11.65 9.57
C ASP A 275 8.06 -12.07 10.28
N SER A 276 8.86 -11.08 10.70
CA SER A 276 10.07 -11.34 11.48
C SER A 276 9.92 -10.88 12.92
N ARG A 277 10.11 -11.83 13.84
CA ARG A 277 10.10 -11.61 15.29
C ARG A 277 11.49 -11.82 15.88
N VAL A 278 11.69 -11.35 17.11
CA VAL A 278 12.97 -11.46 17.84
C VAL A 278 13.44 -12.92 17.96
N ASP A 279 12.50 -13.84 18.12
CA ASP A 279 12.73 -15.27 18.36
C ASP A 279 12.51 -16.15 17.11
N SER A 280 12.04 -15.58 16.01
CA SER A 280 11.73 -16.28 14.77
C SER A 280 12.02 -15.35 13.59
N PRO A 281 13.22 -15.44 12.97
CA PRO A 281 13.55 -14.60 11.83
C PRO A 281 12.59 -14.89 10.67
N GLY A 282 12.14 -13.83 10.00
CA GLY A 282 11.29 -13.94 8.83
C GLY A 282 12.00 -14.69 7.70
N ARG A 283 11.27 -15.51 6.95
CA ARG A 283 11.81 -16.32 5.85
C ARG A 283 10.88 -16.26 4.64
N PRO A 284 11.38 -16.53 3.42
CA PRO A 284 10.53 -16.61 2.25
C PRO A 284 9.45 -17.68 2.44
N GLN A 285 8.19 -17.25 2.43
CA GLN A 285 7.04 -18.10 2.66
C GLN A 285 5.87 -17.59 1.83
N MET A 286 5.03 -18.50 1.31
CA MET A 286 3.80 -18.17 0.59
C MET A 286 2.68 -17.73 1.55
N SER A 287 2.94 -16.66 2.29
CA SER A 287 2.05 -16.04 3.26
C SER A 287 2.32 -14.55 3.36
N VAL A 288 1.36 -13.81 3.91
CA VAL A 288 1.49 -12.38 4.21
C VAL A 288 0.94 -12.15 5.62
N ASP A 289 1.69 -11.49 6.49
CA ASP A 289 1.38 -11.30 7.90
C ASP A 289 1.01 -12.60 8.63
N SER A 290 1.75 -13.67 8.40
CA SER A 290 1.50 -15.02 8.90
C SER A 290 0.14 -15.61 8.49
N ILE A 291 -0.52 -15.04 7.49
CA ILE A 291 -1.74 -15.57 6.92
C ILE A 291 -1.36 -16.34 5.64
N PRO A 292 -1.74 -17.62 5.50
CA PRO A 292 -1.51 -18.38 4.28
C PRO A 292 -2.18 -17.74 3.06
N TRP A 293 -1.50 -17.80 1.91
CA TRP A 293 -1.96 -17.25 0.64
C TRP A 293 -3.44 -17.52 0.32
N GLU A 294 -3.94 -18.72 0.60
CA GLU A 294 -5.32 -19.14 0.30
C GLU A 294 -6.37 -18.23 0.93
N GLN A 295 -6.09 -17.64 2.10
CA GLN A 295 -7.04 -16.74 2.76
C GLN A 295 -7.07 -15.36 2.07
N HIS A 296 -5.93 -14.87 1.56
CA HIS A 296 -5.90 -13.64 0.77
C HIS A 296 -6.63 -13.84 -0.56
N ALA A 297 -6.45 -15.00 -1.20
CA ALA A 297 -7.20 -15.37 -2.41
C ALA A 297 -8.72 -15.42 -2.15
N ALA A 298 -9.15 -16.01 -1.03
CA ALA A 298 -10.57 -16.04 -0.65
C ALA A 298 -11.15 -14.63 -0.42
N LEU A 299 -10.38 -13.73 0.22
CA LEU A 299 -10.79 -12.34 0.41
C LEU A 299 -10.91 -11.58 -0.93
N LEU A 300 -9.99 -11.83 -1.86
CA LEU A 300 -10.04 -11.26 -3.21
C LEU A 300 -11.31 -11.72 -3.96
N GLU A 301 -11.68 -12.99 -3.85
CA GLU A 301 -12.91 -13.56 -4.41
C GLU A 301 -14.17 -12.95 -3.75
N GLU A 302 -14.14 -12.70 -2.43
CA GLU A 302 -15.21 -12.04 -1.69
C GLU A 302 -15.44 -10.59 -2.19
N ILE A 303 -14.37 -9.82 -2.39
CA ILE A 303 -14.44 -8.47 -2.97
C ILE A 303 -15.05 -8.51 -4.38
N SER A 304 -14.60 -9.46 -5.19
CA SER A 304 -15.09 -9.65 -6.56
C SER A 304 -16.59 -9.98 -6.61
N ALA A 305 -17.09 -10.76 -5.65
CA ALA A 305 -18.52 -11.04 -5.52
C ALA A 305 -19.34 -9.77 -5.22
N VAL A 306 -18.81 -8.84 -4.42
CA VAL A 306 -19.46 -7.54 -4.16
C VAL A 306 -19.55 -6.72 -5.45
N VAL A 307 -18.44 -6.57 -6.19
CA VAL A 307 -18.44 -5.81 -7.46
C VAL A 307 -19.38 -6.44 -8.49
N ALA A 308 -19.40 -7.77 -8.60
CA ALA A 308 -20.29 -8.49 -9.51
C ALA A 308 -21.78 -8.32 -9.14
N SER A 309 -22.11 -8.19 -7.85
CA SER A 309 -23.48 -7.91 -7.40
C SER A 309 -23.93 -6.48 -7.71
N HIS A 310 -23.00 -5.53 -7.72
CA HIS A 310 -23.24 -4.13 -8.10
C HIS A 310 -23.46 -3.95 -9.61
N ALA A 311 -22.94 -4.87 -10.43
CA ALA A 311 -23.10 -4.84 -11.88
C ALA A 311 -24.48 -5.31 -12.39
N ARG A 312 -25.30 -5.89 -11.52
CA ARG A 312 -26.66 -6.37 -11.82
C ARG A 312 -27.70 -5.35 -11.41
#